data_AF-A0A957NM73-F1
#
_entry.id   AF-A0A957NM73-F1
#
_cell.length_a   1.000
_cell.length_b   1.000
_cell.length_c   1.000
_cell.angle_alpha   90.00
_cell.angle_beta   90.00
_cell.angle_gamma   90.00
#
_symmetry.space_group_name_H-M   'P 1'
#
loop_
_entity.id
_entity.type
_entity.pdbx_description
1 polymer ?
#
loop_
_entity_poly.entity_id
_entity_poly.type
_entity_poly.pdbx_seq_one_letter_code
_entity_poly.pdbx_strand_id
1 'polypeptide(L)'
;ATFSAAAALAIGIGLQNFPEGISVSLPLHGEGMSKWKSFLYGQGSAMVEPVAGVLGAAAVYLFRPLLPYALAFAAGAMIFVVIEELVPESQTNGNADIATLSALGGFAVMMILDVALG
;
A
#
# COMPACT_ATOMS: atom_id res chain seq x y z
N ALA A 1 -8.61 15.30 -15.81
CA ALA A 1 -7.58 15.32 -14.75
C ALA A 1 -6.49 16.29 -15.17
N THR A 2 -6.05 17.18 -14.27
CA THR A 2 -4.89 18.06 -14.49
C THR A 2 -3.60 17.31 -14.18
N PHE A 3 -2.51 17.66 -14.86
CA PHE A 3 -1.20 17.04 -14.64
C PHE A 3 -0.73 17.16 -13.18
N SER A 4 -1.05 18.29 -12.52
CA SER A 4 -0.74 18.53 -11.11
C SER A 4 -1.41 17.51 -10.17
N ALA A 5 -2.70 17.22 -10.38
CA ALA A 5 -3.43 16.24 -9.56
C ALA A 5 -2.90 14.81 -9.78
N ALA A 6 -2.55 14.46 -11.01
CA ALA A 6 -1.94 13.17 -11.31
C ALA A 6 -0.54 13.03 -10.70
N ALA A 7 0.27 14.10 -10.72
CA ALA A 7 1.60 14.12 -10.12
C ALA A 7 1.54 14.03 -8.58
N ALA A 8 0.62 14.76 -7.95
CA ALA A 8 0.42 14.71 -6.51
C ALA A 8 -0.05 13.32 -6.04
N LEU A 9 -0.98 12.70 -6.78
CA LEU A 9 -1.43 11.33 -6.53
C LEU A 9 -0.31 10.29 -6.73
N ALA A 10 0.52 10.44 -7.77
CA ALA A 10 1.66 9.56 -7.99
C ALA A 10 2.70 9.66 -6.87
N ILE A 11 2.95 10.86 -6.35
CA ILE A 11 3.82 11.08 -5.18
C ILE A 11 3.22 10.44 -3.93
N GLY A 12 1.91 10.60 -3.71
CA GLY A 12 1.20 10.00 -2.59
C GLY A 12 1.31 8.47 -2.58
N ILE A 13 1.04 7.82 -3.72
CA ILE A 13 1.18 6.37 -3.89
C ILE A 13 2.64 5.94 -3.66
N GLY A 14 3.60 6.62 -4.28
CA GLY A 14 5.02 6.26 -4.13
C GLY A 14 5.53 6.34 -2.69
N LEU A 15 4.99 7.26 -1.89
CA LEU A 15 5.36 7.40 -0.49
C LEU A 15 4.70 6.32 0.41
N GLN A 16 3.52 5.81 0.05
CA GLN A 16 2.84 4.71 0.74
C GLN A 16 3.47 3.35 0.43
N ASN A 17 3.94 3.15 -0.79
CA ASN A 17 4.58 1.90 -1.21
C ASN A 17 5.93 1.65 -0.57
N PHE A 18 6.58 2.70 -0.05
CA PHE A 18 7.85 2.53 0.64
C PHE A 18 7.70 1.74 1.96
N PRO A 19 6.76 2.10 2.86
CA PRO A 19 6.35 1.26 3.98
C PRO A 19 5.91 -0.17 3.59
N GLU A 20 5.12 -0.35 2.53
CA GLU A 20 4.70 -1.69 2.08
C GLU A 20 5.87 -2.53 1.55
N GLY A 21 6.80 -1.95 0.80
CA GLY A 21 8.01 -2.66 0.37
C GLY A 21 8.88 -3.11 1.54
N ILE A 22 8.86 -2.35 2.64
CA ILE A 22 9.53 -2.73 3.90
C ILE A 22 8.77 -3.85 4.62
N SER A 23 7.43 -3.82 4.64
CA SER A 23 6.61 -4.88 5.25
C SER A 23 6.75 -6.22 4.52
N VAL A 24 7.04 -6.23 3.22
CA VAL A 24 7.32 -7.47 2.46
C VAL A 24 8.78 -7.93 2.66
N SER A 25 9.75 -7.02 2.70
CA SER A 25 11.18 -7.37 2.75
C SER A 25 11.69 -7.75 4.14
N LEU A 26 11.12 -7.21 5.23
CA LEU A 26 11.52 -7.53 6.60
C LEU A 26 11.19 -8.98 7.02
N PRO A 27 9.99 -9.51 6.78
CA PRO A 27 9.66 -10.92 7.06
C PRO A 27 10.54 -11.88 6.28
N LEU A 28 10.78 -11.62 4.98
CA LEU A 28 11.66 -12.44 4.14
C LEU A 28 13.09 -12.50 4.72
N HIS A 29 13.58 -11.40 5.30
CA HIS A 29 14.87 -11.43 6.01
C HIS A 29 14.80 -12.24 7.31
N GLY A 30 13.70 -12.11 8.06
CA GLY A 30 13.42 -12.90 9.26
C GLY A 30 13.36 -14.41 9.01
N GLU A 31 12.90 -14.83 7.81
CA GLU A 31 12.90 -16.21 7.35
C GLU A 31 14.27 -16.73 6.89
N GLY A 32 15.34 -15.95 7.04
CA GLY A 32 16.72 -16.37 6.79
C GLY A 32 17.28 -15.99 5.42
N MET A 33 16.57 -15.20 4.61
CA MET A 33 17.09 -14.69 3.34
C MET A 33 18.12 -13.58 3.56
N SER A 34 19.10 -13.47 2.65
CA SER A 34 20.10 -12.40 2.72
C SER A 34 19.48 -11.03 2.46
N LYS A 35 19.97 -9.99 3.15
CA LYS A 35 19.48 -8.60 3.05
C LYS A 35 19.26 -8.13 1.61
N TRP A 36 20.18 -8.50 0.71
CA TRP A 36 20.11 -8.13 -0.70
C TRP A 36 19.00 -8.86 -1.47
N LYS A 37 18.76 -10.15 -1.16
CA LYS A 37 17.67 -10.91 -1.77
C LYS A 37 16.32 -10.42 -1.26
N SER A 38 16.16 -10.22 0.04
CA SER A 38 14.91 -9.70 0.62
C SER A 38 14.56 -8.32 0.06
N PHE A 39 15.55 -7.46 -0.14
CA PHE A 39 15.37 -6.15 -0.79
C PHE A 39 14.95 -6.28 -2.27
N LEU A 40 15.58 -7.18 -3.02
CA LEU A 40 15.23 -7.44 -4.42
C LEU A 40 13.79 -7.96 -4.58
N TYR A 41 13.35 -8.87 -3.71
CA TYR A 41 11.98 -9.37 -3.73
C TYR A 41 10.97 -8.30 -3.29
N GLY A 42 11.31 -7.46 -2.30
CA GLY A 42 10.51 -6.31 -1.91
C GLY A 42 10.29 -5.34 -3.09
N GLN A 43 11.36 -4.93 -3.78
CA GLN A 43 11.25 -4.11 -4.99
C GLN A 43 10.51 -4.83 -6.14
N GLY A 44 10.71 -6.14 -6.28
CA GLY A 44 10.02 -6.94 -7.28
C GLY A 44 8.49 -6.89 -7.10
N SER A 45 8.01 -6.90 -5.85
CA SER A 45 6.58 -6.73 -5.56
C SER A 45 6.09 -5.32 -5.94
N ALA A 46 6.87 -4.29 -5.65
CA ALA A 46 6.54 -2.90 -5.99
C ALA A 46 6.47 -2.64 -7.51
N MET A 47 7.19 -3.43 -8.33
CA MET A 47 7.09 -3.31 -9.80
C MET A 47 5.75 -3.78 -10.36
N VAL A 48 4.96 -4.55 -9.61
CA VAL A 48 3.63 -5.00 -10.05
C VAL A 48 2.67 -3.82 -10.18
N GLU A 49 2.80 -2.80 -9.34
CA GLU A 49 1.89 -1.65 -9.30
C GLU A 49 1.97 -0.73 -10.53
N PRO A 50 3.15 -0.28 -11.03
CA PRO A 50 3.20 0.49 -12.27
C PRO A 50 2.61 -0.27 -13.45
N VAL A 51 2.87 -1.57 -13.54
CA VAL A 51 2.36 -2.42 -14.62
C VAL A 51 0.84 -2.53 -14.54
N ALA A 52 0.30 -2.84 -13.36
CA ALA A 52 -1.14 -2.89 -13.12
C ALA A 52 -1.81 -1.53 -13.31
N GLY A 53 -1.13 -0.44 -12.94
CA GLY A 53 -1.61 0.93 -13.12
C GLY A 53 -1.75 1.32 -14.59
N VAL A 54 -0.76 0.98 -15.43
CA VAL A 54 -0.85 1.21 -16.89
C VAL A 54 -1.95 0.36 -17.52
N LEU A 55 -2.04 -0.92 -17.15
CA LEU A 55 -3.09 -1.81 -17.63
C LEU A 55 -4.49 -1.35 -17.19
N GLY A 56 -4.63 -0.92 -15.93
CA GLY A 56 -5.85 -0.35 -15.38
C GLY A 56 -6.24 0.93 -16.10
N ALA A 57 -5.29 1.83 -16.35
CA ALA A 57 -5.53 3.05 -17.13
C ALA A 57 -5.99 2.75 -18.57
N ALA A 58 -5.45 1.71 -19.21
CA ALA A 58 -5.91 1.25 -20.51
C ALA A 58 -7.32 0.62 -20.44
N ALA A 59 -7.61 -0.18 -19.40
CA ALA A 59 -8.90 -0.84 -19.21
C ALA A 59 -10.03 0.13 -18.83
N VAL A 60 -9.71 1.27 -18.19
CA VAL A 60 -10.67 2.35 -17.88
C VAL A 60 -11.42 2.81 -19.13
N TYR A 61 -10.79 2.79 -20.31
CA TYR A 61 -11.46 3.16 -21.56
C TYR A 61 -12.59 2.21 -21.96
N LEU A 62 -12.55 0.94 -21.54
CA LEU A 62 -13.59 -0.06 -21.81
C LEU A 62 -14.65 -0.14 -20.70
N PHE A 63 -14.28 0.05 -19.44
CA PHE A 63 -15.12 -0.32 -18.29
C PHE A 63 -15.52 0.83 -17.36
N ARG A 64 -15.61 2.07 -17.86
CA ARG A 64 -16.01 3.26 -17.07
C ARG A 64 -17.19 3.05 -16.11
N PRO A 65 -18.30 2.38 -16.51
CA PRO A 65 -19.44 2.17 -15.60
C PRO A 65 -19.15 1.16 -14.48
N LEU A 66 -18.20 0.25 -14.69
CA LEU A 66 -17.84 -0.80 -13.74
C LEU A 66 -16.79 -0.34 -12.72
N LEU A 67 -16.03 0.71 -13.04
CA LEU A 67 -14.97 1.26 -12.18
C LEU A 67 -15.40 1.53 -10.73
N PRO A 68 -16.53 2.21 -10.44
CA PRO A 68 -16.90 2.47 -9.04
C PRO A 68 -17.13 1.18 -8.24
N TYR A 69 -17.69 0.14 -8.87
CA TYR A 69 -17.88 -1.16 -8.23
C TYR A 69 -16.55 -1.88 -8.00
N ALA A 70 -15.65 -1.84 -8.98
CA ALA A 70 -14.32 -2.43 -8.87
C ALA A 70 -13.48 -1.75 -7.78
N LEU A 71 -13.52 -0.41 -7.70
CA LEU A 71 -12.85 0.36 -6.66
C LEU A 71 -13.43 0.10 -5.27
N ALA A 72 -14.77 0.01 -5.16
CA ALA A 72 -15.42 -0.36 -3.91
C ALA A 72 -15.04 -1.77 -3.45
N PHE A 73 -14.95 -2.72 -4.38
CA PHE A 73 -14.49 -4.07 -4.10
C PHE A 73 -13.04 -4.09 -3.64
N ALA A 74 -12.14 -3.38 -4.33
CA ALA A 74 -10.74 -3.28 -3.95
C ALA A 74 -10.57 -2.64 -2.56
N ALA A 75 -11.31 -1.57 -2.26
CA ALA A 75 -11.31 -0.94 -0.94
C ALA A 75 -11.78 -1.91 0.15
N GLY A 76 -12.85 -2.67 -0.11
CA GLY A 76 -13.34 -3.70 0.81
C GLY A 76 -12.32 -4.81 1.07
N ALA A 77 -11.63 -5.27 0.03
CA ALA A 77 -10.57 -6.28 0.16
C ALA A 77 -9.42 -5.79 1.04
N MET A 78 -8.97 -4.54 0.86
CA MET A 78 -7.92 -3.96 1.70
C MET A 78 -8.34 -3.82 3.16
N ILE A 79 -9.59 -3.44 3.43
CA ILE A 79 -10.13 -3.37 4.81
C ILE A 79 -10.14 -4.76 5.44
N PHE A 80 -10.55 -5.80 4.71
CA PHE A 80 -10.56 -7.18 5.20
C PHE A 80 -9.16 -7.64 5.60
N VAL A 81 -8.17 -7.48 4.71
CA VAL A 81 -6.76 -7.85 4.97
C VAL A 81 -6.20 -7.11 6.19
N VAL A 82 -6.50 -5.81 6.33
CA VAL A 82 -6.04 -5.02 7.48
C VAL A 82 -6.61 -5.58 8.79
N ILE A 83 -7.91 -5.87 8.83
CA ILE A 83 -8.59 -6.29 10.06
C ILE A 83 -8.26 -7.73 10.44
N GLU A 84 -8.23 -8.65 9.47
CA GLU A 84 -8.06 -10.08 9.74
C GLU A 84 -6.59 -10.50 9.84
N GLU A 85 -5.69 -9.84 9.11
CA GLU A 85 -4.28 -10.24 9.03
C GLU A 85 -3.38 -9.22 9.75
N LEU A 86 -3.34 -7.97 9.27
CA LEU A 86 -2.33 -7.00 9.72
C LEU A 86 -2.50 -6.56 11.18
N VAL A 87 -3.73 -6.29 11.63
CA VAL A 87 -3.97 -5.88 13.02
C VAL A 87 -3.63 -7.02 13.98
N PRO A 88 -4.15 -8.25 13.84
CA PRO A 88 -3.78 -9.36 14.71
C PRO A 88 -2.27 -9.67 14.69
N GLU A 89 -1.64 -9.69 13.52
CA GLU A 89 -0.22 -9.97 13.37
C GLU A 89 0.65 -8.93 14.11
N SER A 90 0.31 -7.64 13.98
CA SER A 90 1.02 -6.56 14.67
C SER A 90 0.99 -6.68 16.21
N GLN A 91 -0.02 -7.38 16.74
CA GLN A 91 -0.28 -7.53 18.18
C GLN A 91 0.29 -8.83 18.75
N THR A 92 0.70 -9.78 17.90
CA THR A 92 1.06 -11.16 18.27
C THR A 92 2.34 -11.24 19.13
N ASN A 93 3.20 -10.21 19.11
CA ASN A 93 4.49 -10.19 19.83
C ASN A 93 4.46 -9.45 21.19
N GLY A 94 3.28 -9.13 21.72
CA GLY A 94 3.14 -8.47 23.03
C GLY A 94 3.46 -6.96 23.04
N ASN A 95 3.66 -6.35 21.87
CA ASN A 95 3.89 -4.91 21.70
C ASN A 95 2.62 -4.14 21.33
N ALA A 96 1.48 -4.54 21.90
CA ALA A 96 0.16 -4.08 21.51
C ALA A 96 -0.01 -2.55 21.47
N ASP A 97 0.48 -1.88 22.51
CA ASP A 97 0.41 -0.42 22.64
C ASP A 97 1.27 0.28 21.59
N ILE A 98 2.48 -0.24 21.32
CA ILE A 98 3.39 0.32 20.32
C ILE A 98 2.83 0.11 18.92
N ALA A 99 2.29 -1.07 18.62
CA ALA A 99 1.65 -1.37 17.33
C ALA A 99 0.47 -0.42 17.07
N THR A 100 -0.38 -0.20 18.07
CA THR A 100 -1.52 0.72 17.99
C THR A 100 -1.06 2.18 17.80
N LEU A 101 -0.05 2.63 18.56
CA LEU A 101 0.50 3.97 18.42
C LEU A 101 1.14 4.20 17.03
N SER A 102 1.83 3.18 16.52
CA SER A 102 2.44 3.19 15.18
C SER A 102 1.38 3.25 14.08
N ALA A 103 0.29 2.50 14.23
CA ALA A 103 -0.84 2.53 13.31
C ALA A 103 -1.53 3.92 13.30
N LEU A 104 -1.76 4.51 14.47
CA LEU A 104 -2.29 5.88 14.59
C LEU A 104 -1.35 6.91 13.94
N GLY A 105 -0.03 6.78 14.15
CA GLY A 105 0.97 7.62 13.51
C GLY A 105 0.95 7.50 11.99
N GLY A 106 0.91 6.27 11.46
CA GLY A 106 0.80 6.01 10.02
C GLY A 106 -0.49 6.58 9.42
N PHE A 107 -1.63 6.40 10.10
CA PHE A 107 -2.91 6.96 9.69
C PHE A 107 -2.86 8.49 9.64
N ALA A 108 -2.30 9.14 10.67
CA ALA A 108 -2.16 10.60 10.71
C ALA A 108 -1.27 11.13 9.58
N VAL A 109 -0.15 10.46 9.29
CA VAL A 109 0.73 10.81 8.16
C VAL A 109 -0.03 10.67 6.84
N MET A 110 -0.76 9.58 6.63
CA MET A 110 -1.56 9.38 5.42
C MET A 110 -2.60 10.51 5.26
N MET A 111 -3.36 10.81 6.31
CA MET A 111 -4.36 11.88 6.29
C MET A 111 -3.75 13.26 6.00
N ILE A 112 -2.57 13.55 6.53
CA ILE A 112 -1.85 14.80 6.22
C ILE A 112 -1.45 14.83 4.74
N LEU A 113 -0.94 13.72 4.21
CA LEU A 113 -0.56 13.63 2.80
C LEU A 113 -1.78 13.77 1.88
N ASP A 114 -2.92 13.15 2.21
CA ASP A 114 -4.16 13.27 1.45
C ASP A 114 -4.64 14.73 1.38
N VAL A 115 -4.64 15.43 2.52
CA VAL A 115 -5.03 16.85 2.57
C VAL A 115 -4.00 17.78 1.89
N ALA A 116 -2.71 17.45 1.96
CA ALA A 116 -1.65 18.29 1.41
C ALA A 116 -1.41 18.07 -0.10
N LEU A 117 -1.65 16.87 -0.60
CA LEU A 117 -1.51 16.48 -2.01
C LEU A 117 -2.84 16.52 -2.78
N GLY A 118 -3.96 16.65 -2.08
CA GLY A 118 -5.32 16.79 -2.62
C GLY A 118 -5.60 18.13 -3.28
#